data_AF-A0A381VWL1-F1
#
_entry.id   AF-A0A381VWL1-F1
#
_cell.length_a   1.000
_cell.length_b   1.000
_cell.length_c   1.000
_cell.angle_alpha   90.00
_cell.angle_beta   90.00
_cell.angle_gamma   90.00
#
_symmetry.space_group_name_H-M   'P 1'
#
loop_
_entity.id
_entity.type
_entity.pdbx_description
1 polymer ?
#
loop_
_entity_poly.entity_id
_entity_poly.type
_entity_poly.pdbx_seq_one_letter_code
_entity_poly.pdbx_strand_id
1 'polypeptide(L)'
;VASTQEIVNDGNPPAPEDLDVTVEVRVVVTTVVDGAFQVLLRQRTVPPFRDSWELPGGPLQPGEGLEDAAKRELAKAAPTY
;
A
#
# COMPACT_ATOMS: atom_id res chain seq x y z
N VAL A 1 -27.66 -9.25 19.10
CA VAL A 1 -27.13 -7.88 19.31
C VAL A 1 -25.67 -7.91 18.88
N ALA A 2 -25.38 -7.47 17.66
CA ALA A 2 -24.00 -7.39 17.20
C ALA A 2 -23.34 -6.25 17.98
N SER A 3 -22.34 -6.58 18.81
CA SER A 3 -21.53 -5.59 19.50
C SER A 3 -20.79 -4.78 18.46
N THR A 4 -21.22 -3.55 18.22
CA THR A 4 -20.40 -2.54 17.55
C THR A 4 -19.21 -2.27 18.45
N GLN A 5 -18.07 -2.92 18.15
CA GLN A 5 -16.80 -2.49 18.69
C GLN A 5 -16.51 -1.10 18.12
N GLU A 6 -16.25 -0.16 19.03
CA GLU A 6 -15.81 1.18 18.71
C GLU A 6 -14.48 1.08 17.97
N ILE A 7 -14.42 1.58 16.72
CA ILE A 7 -13.18 1.60 15.95
C ILE A 7 -12.28 2.67 16.60
N VAL A 8 -11.45 2.25 17.55
CA VAL A 8 -10.42 3.10 18.14
C VAL A 8 -9.40 3.41 17.05
N ASN A 9 -9.24 4.70 16.71
CA ASN A 9 -8.22 5.14 15.77
C ASN A 9 -6.88 5.28 16.52
N ASP A 10 -6.24 4.14 16.81
CA ASP A 10 -4.93 4.04 17.48
C ASP A 10 -3.75 4.07 16.49
N GLY A 11 -4.03 4.30 15.20
CA GLY A 11 -3.05 4.25 14.12
C GLY A 11 -2.78 2.84 13.59
N ASN A 12 -3.36 1.81 14.19
CA ASN A 12 -3.36 0.46 13.69
C ASN A 12 -4.69 0.19 12.99
N PRO A 13 -4.72 -0.18 11.70
CA PRO A 13 -5.98 -0.58 11.09
C PRO A 13 -6.49 -1.84 11.80
N PRO A 14 -7.83 -2.04 11.86
CA PRO A 14 -8.36 -3.34 12.23
C PRO A 14 -7.76 -4.42 11.33
N ALA A 15 -7.59 -5.62 11.89
CA ALA A 15 -6.99 -6.72 11.15
C ALA A 15 -7.80 -6.95 9.85
N PRO A 16 -7.15 -7.22 8.70
CA PRO A 16 -7.85 -7.39 7.42
C PRO A 16 -8.99 -8.42 7.47
N GLU A 17 -8.84 -9.45 8.30
CA GLU A 17 -9.83 -10.50 8.53
C GLU A 17 -11.12 -10.03 9.24
N ASP A 18 -11.10 -8.89 9.92
CA ASP A 18 -12.26 -8.31 10.61
C ASP A 18 -13.07 -7.36 9.71
N LEU A 19 -12.64 -7.19 8.45
CA LEU A 19 -13.23 -6.27 7.49
C LEU A 19 -13.88 -7.02 6.32
N ASP A 20 -15.14 -6.67 6.01
CA ASP A 20 -15.80 -7.06 4.75
C ASP A 20 -15.27 -6.25 3.53
N VAL A 21 -14.08 -5.66 3.65
CA VAL A 21 -13.46 -4.81 2.63
C VAL A 21 -11.96 -5.13 2.50
N THR A 22 -11.42 -4.98 1.29
CA THR A 22 -9.97 -5.05 1.08
C THR A 22 -9.33 -3.71 1.41
N VAL A 23 -8.33 -3.73 2.30
CA VAL A 23 -7.45 -2.58 2.57
C VAL A 23 -6.25 -2.65 1.63
N GLU A 24 -6.04 -1.60 0.85
CA GLU A 24 -4.84 -1.46 0.03
C GLU A 24 -3.90 -0.38 0.58
N VAL A 25 -2.62 -0.71 0.61
CA VAL A 25 -1.55 0.23 0.95
C VAL A 25 -0.92 0.75 -0.33
N ARG A 26 -0.69 2.06 -0.40
CA ARG A 26 -0.01 2.75 -1.50
C ARG A 26 1.12 3.61 -0.96
N VAL A 27 2.28 3.54 -1.61
CA VAL A 27 3.50 4.24 -1.20
C VAL A 27 3.84 5.28 -2.25
N VAL A 28 4.07 6.52 -1.81
CA VAL A 28 4.51 7.62 -2.66
C VAL A 28 5.94 7.97 -2.27
N VAL A 29 6.91 7.47 -3.04
CA VAL A 29 8.31 7.85 -2.89
C VAL A 29 8.60 9.01 -3.83
N THR A 30 9.18 10.07 -3.26
CA THR A 30 9.49 11.29 -4.01
C THR A 30 10.95 11.67 -3.82
N THR A 31 11.51 12.31 -4.82
CA THR A 31 12.90 12.80 -4.80
C THR A 31 13.04 14.02 -5.71
N VAL A 32 14.18 14.69 -5.65
CA VAL A 32 14.56 15.73 -6.60
C VAL A 32 15.79 15.26 -7.35
N VAL A 33 15.70 15.16 -8.67
CA VAL A 33 16.81 14.80 -9.57
C VAL A 33 16.88 15.86 -10.65
N ASP A 34 18.09 16.39 -10.89
CA ASP A 34 18.35 17.47 -11.85
C ASP A 34 17.45 18.71 -11.65
N GLY A 35 17.15 19.04 -10.38
CA GLY A 35 16.32 20.19 -10.01
C GLY A 35 14.81 19.99 -10.25
N ALA A 36 14.38 18.79 -10.65
CA ALA A 36 12.98 18.46 -10.88
C ALA A 36 12.46 17.47 -9.83
N PHE A 37 11.23 17.71 -9.35
CA PHE A 37 10.53 16.79 -8.47
C PHE A 37 10.10 15.54 -9.24
N GLN A 38 10.41 14.37 -8.70
CA GLN A 38 10.11 13.07 -9.30
C GLN A 38 9.38 12.17 -8.30
N VAL A 39 8.57 11.25 -8.85
CA VAL A 39 7.81 10.24 -8.09
C VAL A 39 8.14 8.87 -8.66
N LEU A 40 8.38 7.89 -7.78
CA LEU A 40 8.57 6.50 -8.19
C LEU A 40 7.24 5.89 -8.64
N LEU A 41 7.23 5.34 -9.85
CA LEU A 41 6.10 4.58 -10.41
C LEU A 41 6.60 3.23 -10.92
N ARG A 42 5.71 2.24 -10.93
CA ARG A 42 5.93 0.97 -11.60
C ARG A 42 4.92 0.77 -12.73
N GLN A 43 5.27 -0.04 -13.71
CA GLN A 43 4.33 -0.43 -14.76
C GLN A 43 3.52 -1.66 -14.32
N ARG A 44 2.19 -1.60 -14.51
CA ARG A 44 1.28 -2.71 -14.22
C ARG A 44 1.50 -3.86 -15.19
N THR A 45 1.65 -5.07 -14.66
CA THR A 45 1.87 -6.28 -15.48
C THR A 45 0.59 -7.10 -15.67
N VAL A 46 -0.47 -6.79 -14.92
CA VAL A 46 -1.73 -7.56 -14.88
C VAL A 46 -2.96 -6.69 -15.19
N PRO A 47 -4.01 -7.24 -15.83
CA PRO A 47 -5.29 -6.56 -15.99
C PRO A 47 -6.02 -6.38 -14.65
N PRO A 48 -6.96 -5.42 -14.55
CA PRO A 48 -7.22 -4.35 -15.51
C PRO A 48 -6.09 -3.31 -15.56
N PHE A 49 -6.07 -2.50 -16.62
CA PHE A 49 -5.06 -1.45 -16.85
C PHE A 49 -3.62 -1.97 -16.94
N ARG A 50 -3.44 -3.12 -17.59
CA ARG A 50 -2.10 -3.60 -17.94
C ARG A 50 -1.36 -2.52 -18.72
N ASP A 51 -0.05 -2.43 -18.50
CA ASP A 51 0.89 -1.50 -19.14
C ASP A 51 0.75 -0.03 -18.71
N SER A 52 -0.18 0.32 -17.83
CA SER A 52 -0.26 1.67 -17.25
C SER A 52 0.73 1.84 -16.09
N TRP A 53 1.07 3.10 -15.79
CA TRP A 53 1.85 3.44 -14.60
C TRP A 53 0.97 3.46 -13.35
N GLU A 54 1.52 3.00 -12.24
CA GLU A 54 0.87 3.03 -10.93
C GLU A 54 1.85 3.34 -9.80
N LEU A 55 1.30 3.81 -8.68
CA LEU A 55 2.03 3.90 -7.43
C LEU A 55 2.35 2.49 -6.90
N PRO A 56 3.56 2.27 -6.34
CA PRO A 56 3.86 1.06 -5.61
C PRO A 56 2.82 0.80 -4.51
N GLY A 57 2.39 -0.44 -4.38
CA GLY A 57 1.41 -0.82 -3.38
C GLY A 57 0.70 -2.12 -3.70
N GLY A 58 -0.18 -2.51 -2.78
CA GLY A 58 -0.91 -3.76 -2.84
C GLY A 58 -1.78 -3.96 -1.61
N PRO A 59 -2.45 -5.11 -1.51
CA PRO A 59 -3.32 -5.42 -0.39
C PRO A 59 -2.51 -5.63 0.90
N LEU A 60 -3.09 -5.21 2.01
CA LEU A 60 -2.65 -5.57 3.36
C LEU A 60 -2.91 -7.07 3.58
N GLN A 61 -1.92 -7.79 4.12
CA GLN A 61 -2.05 -9.24 4.38
C GLN A 61 -2.53 -9.51 5.82
N PRO A 62 -3.18 -10.66 6.08
CA PRO A 62 -3.58 -11.03 7.44
C PRO A 62 -2.40 -11.03 8.41
N GLY A 63 -2.58 -10.38 9.56
CA GLY A 63 -1.53 -10.23 10.58
C GLY A 63 -0.37 -9.28 10.22
N GLU A 64 -0.43 -8.58 9.08
CA GLU A 64 0.58 -7.62 8.64
C GLU A 64 0.22 -6.19 9.08
N GLY A 65 1.21 -5.42 9.53
CA GLY A 65 1.03 -3.98 9.80
C GLY A 65 1.11 -3.12 8.53
N LEU A 66 0.53 -1.93 8.55
CA LEU A 66 0.57 -1.00 7.40
C LEU A 66 2.01 -0.68 6.95
N GLU A 67 2.91 -0.48 7.90
CA GLU A 67 4.30 -0.15 7.60
C GLU A 67 5.04 -1.33 6.92
N ASP A 68 4.79 -2.55 7.38
CA ASP A 68 5.39 -3.75 6.79
C ASP A 68 4.86 -4.00 5.38
N ALA A 69 3.55 -3.81 5.17
CA ALA A 69 2.94 -3.86 3.84
C ALA A 69 3.55 -2.80 2.90
N ALA A 70 3.75 -1.57 3.39
CA ALA A 70 4.38 -0.51 2.62
C ALA A 70 5.82 -0.87 2.20
N LYS A 71 6.64 -1.37 3.14
CA LYS A 71 8.02 -1.82 2.86
C LYS A 71 8.04 -2.95 1.84
N ARG A 72 7.20 -3.97 2.03
CA ARG A 72 7.10 -5.13 1.13
C ARG A 72 6.72 -4.72 -0.29
N GLU A 73 5.74 -3.84 -0.45
CA GLU A 73 5.31 -3.39 -1.77
C GLU A 73 6.30 -2.43 -2.43
N LEU A 74 6.99 -1.60 -1.64
CA LEU A 74 8.07 -0.75 -2.14
C LEU A 74 9.24 -1.58 -2.68
N ALA A 75 9.66 -2.64 -1.96
CA ALA A 75 10.74 -3.52 -2.40
C ALA A 75 10.48 -4.21 -3.75
N LYS A 76 9.20 -4.44 -4.11
CA LYS A 76 8.82 -4.98 -5.44
C LYS A 76 8.99 -3.95 -6.57
N ALA A 77 8.92 -2.66 -6.27
CA ALA A 77 9.10 -1.58 -7.25
C ALA A 77 10.55 -1.10 -7.34
N ALA A 78 11.29 -1.15 -6.22
CA ALA A 78 12.69 -0.79 -6.14
C ALA A 78 13.42 -1.76 -5.19
N PRO A 79 14.15 -2.77 -5.70
CA PRO A 79 14.78 -3.81 -4.89
C PRO A 79 15.97 -3.33 -4.03
N THR A 80 16.28 -2.04 -4.02
CA THR A 80 17.49 -1.45 -3.43
C THR A 80 17.22 -0.57 -2.21
N TYR A 81 16.01 -0.62 -1.63
CA TYR A 81 15.64 0.10 -0.40
C TYR A 81 15.20 -0.86 0.71
#